data_AF-A0A925X198-F1
#
_entry.id   AF-A0A925X198-F1
#
_cell.length_a   1.000
_cell.length_b   1.000
_cell.length_c   1.000
_cell.angle_alpha   90.00
_cell.angle_beta   90.00
_cell.angle_gamma   90.00
#
_symmetry.space_group_name_H-M   'P 1'
#
loop_
_entity.id
_entity.type
_entity.pdbx_description
1 polymer ?
#
loop_
_entity_poly.entity_id
_entity_poly.type
_entity_poly.pdbx_seq_one_letter_code
_entity_poly.pdbx_strand_id
1 'polypeptide(L)'
;SDGRIEFRFYRPGAADVQIVGTFNNWNPKTLSMRPVGQGWWTATSTIDTGEHFFRYIADGHWYTDFAANGVEKNKYGWNSILIVPERRLRILPETVEQTQGNNDTQAEAVAA
;
A
#
# COMPACT_ATOMS: atom_id res chain seq x y z
N SER A 1 -2.81 -0.07 4.79
CA SER A 1 -3.74 -0.92 4.00
C SER A 1 -3.65 -2.34 4.56
N ASP A 2 -4.21 -3.36 3.91
CA ASP A 2 -3.90 -4.78 4.17
C ASP A 2 -2.69 -5.29 3.35
N GLY A 3 -1.91 -4.38 2.77
CA GLY A 3 -0.77 -4.70 1.91
C GLY A 3 -1.15 -5.16 0.51
N ARG A 4 -2.45 -5.27 0.17
CA ARG A 4 -2.87 -5.70 -1.17
C ARG A 4 -2.69 -4.57 -2.18
N ILE A 5 -1.78 -4.77 -3.13
CA ILE A 5 -1.45 -3.81 -4.19
C ILE A 5 -1.85 -4.42 -5.55
N GLU A 6 -2.62 -3.67 -6.34
CA GLU A 6 -2.84 -3.96 -7.75
C GLU A 6 -1.87 -3.13 -8.60
N PHE A 7 -1.07 -3.81 -9.40
CA PHE A 7 -0.23 -3.20 -10.43
C PHE A 7 -0.97 -3.18 -11.76
N ARG A 8 -0.84 -2.09 -12.50
CA ARG A 8 -1.43 -1.91 -13.81
C ARG A 8 -0.38 -1.39 -14.78
N PHE A 9 -0.27 -2.04 -15.93
CA PHE A 9 0.72 -1.69 -16.93
C PHE A 9 0.10 -1.68 -18.31
N TYR A 10 0.24 -0.55 -19.03
CA TYR A 10 -0.24 -0.42 -20.39
C TYR A 10 0.86 -0.83 -21.36
N ARG A 11 0.65 -1.96 -22.03
CA ARG A 11 1.52 -2.42 -23.10
C ARG A 11 0.73 -3.20 -24.17
N PRO A 12 0.15 -2.51 -25.16
CA PRO A 12 -0.50 -3.17 -26.28
C PRO A 12 0.51 -3.95 -27.11
N GLY A 13 0.11 -5.12 -27.58
CA GLY A 13 0.94 -6.00 -28.40
C GLY A 13 1.98 -6.83 -27.64
N ALA A 14 2.11 -6.65 -26.31
CA ALA A 14 2.93 -7.56 -25.52
C ALA A 14 2.35 -8.98 -25.52
N ALA A 15 3.22 -9.99 -25.49
CA ALA A 15 2.81 -11.39 -25.39
C ALA A 15 2.95 -11.91 -23.95
N ASP A 16 3.95 -11.41 -23.22
CA ASP A 16 4.27 -11.84 -21.87
C ASP A 16 4.73 -10.65 -21.03
N VAL A 17 4.14 -10.50 -19.84
CA VAL A 17 4.41 -9.37 -18.95
C VAL A 17 4.59 -9.88 -17.52
N GLN A 18 5.65 -9.43 -16.87
CA GLN A 18 5.91 -9.68 -15.45
C GLN A 18 6.16 -8.37 -14.71
N ILE A 19 5.96 -8.42 -13.40
CA ILE A 19 6.46 -7.40 -12.49
C ILE A 19 7.51 -8.03 -11.57
N VAL A 20 8.61 -7.30 -11.39
CA VAL A 20 9.73 -7.69 -10.54
C VAL A 20 10.10 -6.55 -9.62
N GLY A 21 10.48 -6.88 -8.40
CA GLY A 21 10.86 -5.90 -7.40
C GLY A 21 11.42 -6.53 -6.13
N THR A 22 11.68 -5.71 -5.14
CA THR A 22 12.22 -6.17 -3.85
C THR A 22 11.29 -7.18 -3.16
N PHE A 23 9.97 -7.02 -3.32
CA PHE A 23 8.95 -7.92 -2.75
C PHE A 23 8.92 -9.33 -3.36
N ASN A 24 9.58 -9.56 -4.49
CA ASN A 24 9.69 -10.89 -5.10
C ASN A 24 11.14 -11.25 -5.49
N ASN A 25 12.11 -10.64 -4.80
CA ASN A 25 13.54 -10.86 -5.01
C ASN A 25 13.98 -10.66 -6.46
N TRP A 26 13.34 -9.73 -7.18
CA TRP A 26 13.58 -9.46 -8.59
C TRP A 26 13.42 -10.69 -9.51
N ASN A 27 12.65 -11.69 -9.10
CA ASN A 27 12.49 -12.93 -9.84
C ASN A 27 11.28 -12.87 -10.80
N PRO A 28 11.49 -12.85 -12.14
CA PRO A 28 10.40 -12.72 -13.12
C PRO A 28 9.43 -13.90 -13.11
N LYS A 29 9.82 -15.06 -12.57
CA LYS A 29 8.98 -16.26 -12.55
C LYS A 29 7.90 -16.26 -11.47
N THR A 30 7.88 -15.24 -10.60
CA THR A 30 7.04 -15.24 -9.39
C THR A 30 5.75 -14.46 -9.55
N LEU A 31 5.72 -13.44 -10.41
CA LEU A 31 4.55 -12.57 -10.55
C LEU A 31 4.32 -12.14 -12.00
N SER A 32 3.74 -13.05 -12.78
CA SER A 32 3.23 -12.78 -14.13
C SER A 32 1.96 -11.93 -14.07
N MET A 33 1.82 -10.98 -14.99
CA MET A 33 0.63 -10.16 -15.16
C MET A 33 -0.35 -10.83 -16.12
N ARG A 34 -1.65 -10.58 -15.92
CA ARG A 34 -2.73 -11.05 -16.79
C ARG A 34 -3.20 -9.93 -17.70
N PRO A 35 -3.45 -10.18 -18.99
CA PRO A 35 -4.06 -9.17 -19.85
C PRO A 35 -5.52 -8.97 -19.43
N VAL A 36 -5.96 -7.71 -19.33
CA VAL A 36 -7.34 -7.34 -19.00
C VAL A 36 -8.05 -6.58 -20.13
N GLY A 37 -7.44 -6.58 -21.32
CA GLY A 37 -8.00 -5.99 -22.54
C GLY A 37 -7.46 -4.60 -22.86
N GLN A 38 -7.63 -4.19 -24.12
CA GLN A 38 -7.18 -2.89 -24.64
C GLN A 38 -5.71 -2.57 -24.32
N GLY A 39 -4.83 -3.58 -24.29
CA GLY A 39 -3.41 -3.40 -23.98
C GLY A 39 -3.06 -3.23 -22.50
N TRP A 40 -4.03 -3.33 -21.59
CA TRP A 40 -3.77 -3.30 -20.15
C TRP A 40 -3.44 -4.68 -19.59
N TRP A 41 -2.52 -4.70 -18.63
CA TRP A 41 -2.10 -5.85 -17.86
C TRP A 41 -2.25 -5.57 -16.37
N THR A 42 -2.62 -6.59 -15.58
CA THR A 42 -2.71 -6.46 -14.12
C THR A 42 -2.07 -7.63 -13.37
N ALA A 43 -1.55 -7.34 -12.19
CA ALA A 43 -1.19 -8.33 -11.19
C ALA A 43 -1.53 -7.80 -9.80
N THR A 44 -1.84 -8.70 -8.87
CA THR A 44 -2.10 -8.33 -7.48
C THR A 44 -1.21 -9.15 -6.57
N SER A 45 -0.58 -8.49 -5.60
CA SER A 45 0.19 -9.15 -4.55
C SER A 45 -0.05 -8.48 -3.21
N THR A 46 0.08 -9.25 -2.14
CA THR A 46 0.28 -8.68 -0.81
C THR A 46 1.74 -8.32 -0.68
N ILE A 47 2.02 -7.09 -0.27
CA ILE A 47 3.37 -6.54 -0.08
C ILE A 47 3.42 -5.97 1.34
N ASP A 48 4.54 -6.23 2.02
CA ASP A 48 4.79 -5.71 3.35
C ASP A 48 4.83 -4.18 3.36
N THR A 49 4.71 -3.58 4.54
CA THR A 49 4.77 -2.13 4.69
C THR A 49 6.21 -1.64 4.48
N GLY A 50 6.36 -0.44 3.93
CA GLY A 50 7.66 0.17 3.67
C GLY A 50 7.86 0.60 2.23
N GLU A 51 9.13 0.83 1.89
CA GLU A 51 9.58 1.23 0.57
C GLU A 51 10.06 0.03 -0.25
N HIS A 52 9.57 -0.09 -1.47
CA HIS A 52 9.91 -1.15 -2.40
C HIS A 52 10.31 -0.59 -3.75
N PHE A 53 11.26 -1.25 -4.40
CA PHE A 53 11.66 -0.94 -5.77
C PHE A 53 11.09 -1.97 -6.74
N PHE A 54 10.63 -1.53 -7.90
CA PHE A 54 10.12 -2.44 -8.93
C PHE A 54 10.33 -1.94 -10.36
N ARG A 55 10.14 -2.85 -11.32
CA ARG A 55 10.05 -2.62 -12.76
C ARG A 55 9.08 -3.61 -13.40
N TYR A 56 8.56 -3.27 -14.57
CA TYR A 56 7.88 -4.22 -15.43
C TYR A 56 8.86 -4.83 -16.43
N ILE A 57 8.60 -6.07 -16.82
CA ILE A 57 9.25 -6.73 -17.96
C ILE A 57 8.14 -7.06 -18.95
N ALA A 58 8.29 -6.65 -20.21
CA ALA A 58 7.39 -7.06 -21.29
C ALA A 58 8.20 -7.58 -22.47
N ASP A 59 7.96 -8.82 -22.87
CA ASP A 59 8.69 -9.51 -23.94
C ASP A 59 10.22 -9.38 -23.79
N GLY A 60 10.72 -9.53 -22.55
CA GLY A 60 12.14 -9.42 -22.20
C GLY A 60 12.69 -8.00 -22.05
N HIS A 61 11.89 -6.96 -22.32
CA HIS A 61 12.31 -5.56 -22.19
C HIS A 61 11.90 -4.98 -20.84
N TRP A 62 12.78 -4.18 -20.24
CA TRP A 62 12.57 -3.57 -18.94
C TRP A 62 11.90 -2.20 -19.05
N TYR A 63 10.92 -1.94 -18.18
CA TYR A 63 10.17 -0.69 -18.15
C TYR A 63 10.07 -0.15 -16.73
N THR A 64 10.38 1.14 -16.60
CA THR A 64 10.17 1.93 -15.38
C THR A 64 8.80 2.59 -15.44
N ASP A 65 8.05 2.50 -14.35
CA ASP A 65 6.85 3.30 -14.12
C ASP A 65 7.25 4.67 -13.54
N PHE A 66 7.16 5.71 -14.36
CA PHE A 66 7.43 7.09 -13.95
C PHE A 66 6.22 7.77 -13.28
N ALA A 67 5.06 7.10 -13.25
CA ALA A 67 3.86 7.55 -12.56
C ALA A 67 3.70 6.93 -11.16
N ALA A 68 4.65 6.09 -10.72
CA ALA A 68 4.71 5.51 -9.38
C ALA A 68 4.98 6.57 -8.30
N ASN A 69 5.21 6.15 -7.04
CA ASN A 69 5.48 7.10 -5.94
C ASN A 69 6.79 7.88 -6.12
N GLY A 70 7.68 7.41 -7.00
CA GLY A 70 8.93 8.06 -7.36
C GLY A 70 9.80 7.15 -8.21
N VAL A 71 11.01 7.60 -8.53
CA VAL A 71 12.03 6.79 -9.22
C VAL A 71 13.42 6.96 -8.60
N GLU A 72 14.22 5.89 -8.64
CA GLU A 72 15.62 5.88 -8.20
C GLU A 72 16.54 5.40 -9.33
N LYS A 73 17.66 6.10 -9.57
CA LYS A 73 18.67 5.67 -10.54
C LYS A 73 19.71 4.75 -9.89
N ASN A 74 19.91 3.57 -10.48
CA ASN A 74 21.00 2.66 -10.14
C ASN A 74 21.86 2.33 -11.38
N LYS A 75 22.86 1.44 -11.22
CA LYS A 75 23.75 1.01 -12.32
C LYS A 75 23.04 0.29 -13.48
N TYR A 76 21.81 -0.17 -13.28
CA TYR A 76 20.98 -0.86 -14.27
C TYR A 76 19.85 0.02 -14.83
N GLY A 77 19.81 1.32 -14.50
CA GLY A 77 18.77 2.25 -14.94
C GLY A 77 17.87 2.75 -13.82
N TRP A 78 16.64 3.14 -14.15
CA TRP A 78 15.67 3.70 -13.20
C TRP A 78 14.74 2.62 -12.62
N ASN A 79 14.67 2.52 -11.30
CA ASN A 79 13.65 1.76 -10.59
C ASN A 79 12.45 2.65 -10.28
N SER A 80 11.26 2.06 -10.26
CA SER A 80 10.06 2.69 -9.69
C SER A 80 10.00 2.44 -8.20
N ILE A 81 9.52 3.42 -7.45
CA ILE A 81 9.32 3.35 -6.00
C ILE A 81 7.84 3.08 -5.71
N LEU A 82 7.58 2.09 -4.88
CA LEU A 82 6.28 1.77 -4.29
C LEU A 82 6.37 2.00 -2.78
N ILE A 83 5.49 2.82 -2.23
CA ILE A 83 5.33 3.03 -0.79
C ILE A 83 4.07 2.33 -0.31
N VAL A 84 4.23 1.30 0.52
CA VAL A 84 3.11 0.61 1.18
C VAL A 84 2.97 1.15 2.60
N PRO A 85 1.89 1.91 2.90
CA PRO A 85 1.75 2.55 4.21
C PRO A 85 1.35 1.56 5.29
N GLU A 86 1.85 1.80 6.50
CA GLU A 86 1.41 1.11 7.71
C GLU A 86 -0.10 1.07 7.84
N ARG A 87 -0.62 -0.04 8.38
CA ARG A 87 -2.03 -0.11 8.76
C ARG A 87 -2.24 0.83 9.94
N ARG A 88 -2.80 2.01 9.70
CA ARG A 88 -3.38 2.79 10.79
C ARG A 88 -4.54 1.99 11.36
N LEU A 89 -4.36 1.46 12.57
CA LEU A 89 -5.47 0.99 13.38
C LEU A 89 -6.42 2.17 13.53
N ARG A 90 -7.67 1.99 13.11
CA ARG A 90 -8.72 2.97 13.37
C ARG A 90 -9.02 2.83 14.86
N ILE A 91 -8.37 3.64 15.70
CA ILE A 91 -8.75 3.74 17.11
C ILE A 91 -10.15 4.36 17.09
N LEU A 92 -11.17 3.54 17.35
CA LEU A 92 -12.50 4.07 17.65
C LEU A 92 -12.33 4.88 18.94
N PRO A 93 -12.83 6.13 19.01
CA PRO A 93 -12.79 6.84 20.28
C PRO A 93 -13.50 5.97 21.32
N GLU A 94 -12.80 5.61 22.39
CA GLU A 94 -13.43 5.00 23.55
C GLU A 94 -14.58 5.92 23.96
N THR A 95 -15.79 5.36 24.07
CA THR A 95 -16.92 6.07 24.67
C THR A 95 -16.49 6.40 26.10
N VAL A 96 -16.08 7.64 26.33
CA VAL A 96 -15.83 8.13 27.68
C VAL A 96 -17.19 8.20 28.37
N GLU A 97 -17.55 7.14 29.10
CA GLU A 97 -18.67 7.22 30.05
C GLU A 97 -18.32 8.30 31.07
N GLN A 98 -19.09 9.39 31.04
CA GLN A 98 -19.06 10.40 32.07
C GLN A 98 -19.59 9.78 33.37
N THR A 99 -18.71 9.31 34.24
CA THR A 99 -19.05 9.17 35.66
C THR A 99 -19.30 10.57 36.22
N GLN A 100 -20.57 10.99 36.19
CA GLN A 100 -21.06 12.08 37.03
C GLN A 100 -21.15 11.54 38.46
N GLY A 101 -20.05 11.62 39.20
CA GLY A 101 -20.11 11.67 40.65
C GLY A 101 -20.61 13.06 41.04
N ASN A 102 -21.73 13.15 41.74
CA ASN A 102 -22.07 14.31 42.55
C ASN A 102 -22.69 13.82 43.86
N ASN A 103 -21.99 14.17 44.93
CA ASN A 103 -22.25 13.81 46.31
C ASN A 103 -23.44 14.60 46.86
N ASP A 104 -24.47 13.91 47.32
CA ASP A 104 -25.41 14.45 48.32
C ASP A 104 -24.83 14.17 49.70
N THR A 105 -24.32 15.17 50.42
CA THR A 105 -24.34 15.22 51.90
C THR A 105 -24.05 16.65 52.40
N GLN A 106 -25.06 17.20 53.08
CA GLN A 106 -25.09 18.16 54.21
C GLN A 106 -24.61 19.62 54.06
N ALA A 107 -25.57 20.53 54.30
CA ALA A 107 -25.35 21.70 55.13
C ALA A 107 -26.55 21.86 56.09
N GLU A 108 -26.31 21.61 57.37
CA GLU A 108 -27.18 22.05 58.48
C GLU A 108 -27.18 23.59 58.53
N ALA A 109 -28.36 24.19 58.74
CA ALA A 109 -28.48 25.58 59.16
C ALA A 109 -29.27 25.63 60.48
N VAL A 110 -28.54 25.89 61.56
CA VAL A 110 -29.06 26.34 62.86
C VAL A 110 -29.09 27.87 62.83
N ALA A 111 -30.25 28.48 63.08
CA ALA A 111 -30.46 29.72 63.86
C ALA A 111 -31.74 30.46 63.45
N ALA A 112 -32.79 30.35 64.27
CA ALA A 112 -33.47 31.44 65.01
C ALA A 112 -34.87 30.97 65.47
#